data_AF-A0A535AUQ8-F1
#
_entry.id   AF-A0A535AUQ8-F1
#
_cell.length_a   1.000
_cell.length_b   1.000
_cell.length_c   1.000
_cell.angle_alpha   90.00
_cell.angle_beta   90.00
_cell.angle_gamma   90.00
#
_symmetry.space_group_name_H-M   'P 1'
#
loop_
_entity.id
_entity.type
_entity.pdbx_description
1 polymer ?
#
loop_
_entity_poly.entity_id
_entity_poly.type
_entity_poly.pdbx_seq_one_letter_code
_entity_poly.pdbx_strand_id
1 'polypeptide(L)'
;MSEDWLSVWIGLLVFLLSLGVLVGSDILGWVVTTGVWNDLSKALTPASKAYASIGGIGALIATYVALLAVMTAGAVALKADIKRFLVGFSAVFLISYLCWIIGSYANFAVTTPADMQKFGITWSLKLTNEGGFIVALIAGLIVGNFLAGFAEWMKEAVRPEWYIKTAIVILGGFLGITAAEKLSLATSLMFRGLAAIIEAYLIYWAVVYFVARKWFKFSREWAAPLASGISICGVSAAIATGSAIRARPVVPIMVASLVVIFAVVELLILPFAAQTFLSHEPMVAGAWMGLAVKTDGAAVASGGITESLILASAAARGMNFQKGWILGTTATVKVFIDVFIGIWAFILAYIWTTRIDVRVGEKARVAEIWQRFPKFIIGYVVTFVVILVLALGATPEFTGKLKSAMGEANTFRGIFFVMTFFTIGVMSNFRKLWEEGIGRLAAVYLLCLFGFVIWVGLVISFIFFGGVNPPLVAG
;
A
#
# COMPACT_ATOMS: atom_id res chain seq x y z
N MET A 1 8.38 3.95 -21.24
CA MET A 1 7.58 3.10 -20.33
C MET A 1 7.28 3.91 -19.08
N SER A 2 6.12 3.78 -18.44
CA SER A 2 5.80 4.52 -17.19
C SER A 2 6.20 3.71 -15.96
N GLU A 3 6.38 4.40 -14.82
CA GLU A 3 6.65 3.77 -13.52
C GLU A 3 5.56 2.76 -13.17
N ASP A 4 4.31 3.10 -13.44
CA ASP A 4 3.14 2.26 -13.22
C ASP A 4 3.16 0.94 -14.05
N TRP A 5 3.54 1.00 -15.33
CA TRP A 5 3.73 -0.21 -16.14
C TRP A 5 4.92 -1.05 -15.65
N LEU A 6 6.01 -0.41 -15.21
CA LEU A 6 7.15 -1.12 -14.64
C LEU A 6 6.78 -1.86 -13.36
N SER A 7 5.96 -1.25 -12.50
CA SER A 7 5.41 -1.92 -11.32
C SER A 7 4.65 -3.19 -11.67
N VAL A 8 3.85 -3.14 -12.74
CA VAL A 8 3.14 -4.32 -13.29
C VAL A 8 4.12 -5.39 -13.72
N TRP A 9 5.08 -5.04 -14.58
CA TRP A 9 6.01 -6.02 -15.14
C TRP A 9 6.90 -6.66 -14.08
N ILE A 10 7.40 -5.89 -13.11
CA ILE A 10 8.24 -6.40 -12.03
C ILE A 10 7.41 -7.27 -11.08
N GLY A 11 6.19 -6.85 -10.73
CA GLY A 11 5.29 -7.64 -9.90
C GLY A 11 4.89 -8.96 -10.57
N LEU A 12 4.58 -8.93 -11.86
CA LEU A 12 4.29 -10.12 -12.66
C LEU A 12 5.52 -11.02 -12.82
N LEU A 13 6.71 -10.45 -12.95
CA LEU A 13 7.95 -11.23 -13.01
C LEU A 13 8.14 -12.04 -11.72
N VAL A 14 8.06 -11.39 -10.55
CA VAL A 14 8.17 -12.08 -9.24
C VAL A 14 7.06 -13.13 -9.11
N PHE A 15 5.83 -12.78 -9.49
CA PHE A 15 4.71 -13.71 -9.47
C PHE A 15 4.97 -14.95 -10.33
N LEU A 16 5.33 -14.78 -11.60
CA LEU A 16 5.59 -15.88 -12.53
C LEU A 16 6.76 -16.76 -12.07
N LEU A 17 7.85 -16.15 -11.58
CA LEU A 17 8.99 -16.90 -11.05
C LEU A 17 8.61 -17.72 -9.82
N SER A 18 7.72 -17.21 -8.97
CA SER A 18 7.23 -17.96 -7.80
C SER A 18 6.42 -19.21 -8.18
N LEU A 19 5.74 -19.20 -9.33
CA LEU A 19 4.99 -20.36 -9.83
C LEU A 19 5.89 -21.51 -10.27
N GLY A 20 7.21 -21.30 -10.38
CA GLY A 20 8.18 -22.39 -10.63
C GLY A 20 8.08 -23.53 -9.61
N VAL A 21 7.68 -23.22 -8.37
CA VAL A 21 7.47 -24.22 -7.30
C VAL A 21 6.41 -25.26 -7.70
N LEU A 22 5.42 -24.87 -8.52
CA LEU A 22 4.36 -25.78 -8.97
C LEU A 22 4.89 -26.93 -9.84
N VAL A 23 5.99 -26.69 -10.56
CA VAL A 23 6.68 -27.67 -11.41
C VAL A 23 7.94 -28.24 -10.75
N GLY A 24 8.14 -28.00 -9.45
CA GLY A 24 9.28 -28.49 -8.68
C GLY A 24 10.56 -27.66 -8.81
N SER A 25 10.49 -26.47 -9.44
CA SER A 25 11.62 -25.56 -9.59
C SER A 25 11.48 -24.37 -8.63
N ASP A 26 12.10 -24.45 -7.45
CA ASP A 26 12.15 -23.35 -6.50
C ASP A 26 13.17 -22.28 -6.96
N ILE A 27 12.71 -21.24 -7.66
CA ILE A 27 13.57 -20.19 -8.26
C ILE A 27 13.74 -18.99 -7.31
N LEU A 28 12.84 -18.81 -6.34
CA LEU A 28 12.78 -17.61 -5.50
C LEU A 28 13.02 -17.87 -4.01
N GLY A 29 13.08 -19.12 -3.58
CA GLY A 29 13.25 -19.52 -2.19
C GLY A 29 14.55 -19.06 -1.52
N TRP A 30 15.52 -18.57 -2.29
CA TRP A 30 16.73 -17.91 -1.77
C TRP A 30 16.45 -16.52 -1.18
N VAL A 31 15.27 -15.94 -1.42
CA VAL A 31 14.90 -14.61 -0.90
C VAL A 31 15.00 -14.57 0.62
N VAL A 32 15.56 -13.49 1.16
CA VAL A 32 15.76 -13.36 2.60
C VAL A 32 14.44 -13.03 3.32
N THR A 33 14.17 -13.75 4.40
CA THR A 33 13.11 -13.44 5.35
C THR A 33 13.71 -13.07 6.71
N THR A 34 13.03 -12.18 7.43
CA THR A 34 13.42 -11.76 8.77
C THR A 34 12.49 -12.37 9.81
N GLY A 35 13.03 -13.21 10.68
CA GLY A 35 12.33 -13.81 11.81
C GLY A 35 12.45 -12.98 13.09
N VAL A 36 11.56 -13.22 14.06
CA VAL A 36 11.69 -12.62 15.40
C VAL A 36 12.99 -13.13 16.04
N TRP A 37 13.82 -12.25 16.60
CA TRP A 37 15.13 -12.62 17.12
C TRP A 37 15.47 -11.98 18.48
N ASN A 38 16.21 -12.73 19.30
CA ASN A 38 17.01 -12.22 20.43
C ASN A 38 18.51 -12.40 20.22
N ASP A 39 18.88 -13.21 19.23
CA ASP A 39 20.23 -13.40 18.75
C ASP A 39 20.24 -12.97 17.29
N LEU A 40 20.98 -11.89 17.00
CA LEU A 40 21.02 -11.27 15.68
C LEU A 40 21.50 -12.24 14.59
N SER A 41 22.30 -13.25 14.95
CA SER A 41 22.77 -14.27 14.00
C SER A 41 21.63 -15.13 13.42
N LYS A 42 20.48 -15.17 14.10
CA LYS A 42 19.28 -15.93 13.70
C LYS A 42 18.19 -15.06 13.09
N ALA A 43 18.43 -13.75 12.98
CA ALA A 43 17.43 -12.82 12.45
C ALA A 43 17.09 -13.12 10.98
N LEU A 44 18.07 -13.56 10.19
CA LEU A 44 17.95 -13.74 8.76
C LEU A 44 18.00 -15.21 8.37
N THR A 45 17.06 -15.62 7.52
CA THR A 45 17.03 -16.95 6.91
C THR A 45 16.53 -16.86 5.47
N PRO A 46 16.90 -17.78 4.58
CA PRO A 46 16.23 -17.93 3.29
C PRO A 46 14.76 -18.34 3.49
N ALA A 47 13.87 -17.92 2.59
CA ALA A 47 12.44 -18.25 2.65
C ALA A 47 12.17 -19.76 2.51
N SER A 48 12.98 -20.45 1.71
CA SER A 48 12.91 -21.90 1.51
C SER A 48 14.07 -22.61 2.19
N LYS A 49 13.77 -23.75 2.81
CA LYS A 49 14.77 -24.63 3.43
C LYS A 49 15.74 -25.22 2.39
N ALA A 50 15.36 -25.29 1.12
CA ALA A 50 16.22 -25.76 0.04
C ALA A 50 17.51 -24.91 -0.08
N TYR A 51 17.44 -23.65 0.36
CA TYR A 51 18.55 -22.68 0.30
C TYR A 51 19.26 -22.50 1.64
N ALA A 52 19.07 -23.39 2.62
CA ALA A 52 19.71 -23.26 3.94
C ALA A 52 21.25 -23.12 3.87
N SER A 53 21.89 -23.65 2.82
CA SER A 53 23.35 -23.61 2.61
C SER A 53 23.92 -22.21 2.37
N ILE A 54 23.16 -21.27 1.81
CA ILE A 54 23.63 -19.88 1.60
C ILE A 54 23.51 -19.03 2.87
N GLY A 55 22.78 -19.50 3.87
CA GLY A 55 22.55 -18.80 5.14
C GLY A 55 21.78 -17.48 4.98
N GLY A 56 21.52 -16.81 6.11
CA GLY A 56 20.76 -15.55 6.13
C GLY A 56 21.46 -14.38 5.43
N ILE A 57 22.77 -14.26 5.63
CA ILE A 57 23.56 -13.19 4.98
C ILE A 57 23.67 -13.43 3.47
N GLY A 58 23.90 -14.67 3.04
CA GLY A 58 23.93 -15.00 1.61
C GLY A 58 22.58 -14.75 0.94
N ALA A 59 21.48 -15.09 1.61
CA ALA A 59 20.12 -14.75 1.16
C ALA A 59 19.92 -13.23 1.04
N LEU A 60 20.40 -12.44 2.01
CA LEU A 60 20.31 -10.98 1.97
C LEU A 60 21.08 -10.40 0.79
N ILE A 61 22.31 -10.87 0.56
CA ILE A 61 23.14 -10.43 -0.58
C ILE A 61 22.48 -10.82 -1.90
N ALA A 62 22.01 -12.07 -2.04
CA ALA A 62 21.31 -12.53 -3.24
C ALA A 62 20.07 -11.68 -3.53
N THR A 63 19.30 -11.37 -2.49
CA THR A 63 18.10 -10.51 -2.59
C THR A 63 18.44 -9.09 -2.97
N TYR A 64 19.46 -8.51 -2.35
CA TYR A 64 19.95 -7.20 -2.71
C TYR A 64 20.38 -7.15 -4.18
N VAL A 65 21.21 -8.09 -4.63
CA VAL A 65 21.74 -8.13 -6.01
C VAL A 65 20.62 -8.32 -7.02
N ALA A 66 19.69 -9.26 -6.77
CA ALA A 66 18.57 -9.51 -7.66
C ALA A 66 17.64 -8.29 -7.78
N LEU A 67 17.28 -7.66 -6.66
CA LEU A 67 16.45 -6.45 -6.68
C LEU A 67 17.20 -5.26 -7.27
N LEU A 68 18.49 -5.08 -6.99
CA LEU A 68 19.30 -4.05 -7.61
C LEU A 68 19.30 -4.21 -9.14
N ALA A 69 19.48 -5.43 -9.65
CA ALA A 69 19.46 -5.71 -11.08
C ALA A 69 18.09 -5.41 -11.71
N VAL A 70 17.01 -5.96 -11.15
CA VAL A 70 15.64 -5.80 -11.68
C VAL A 70 15.19 -4.33 -11.61
N MET A 71 15.43 -3.66 -10.49
CA MET A 71 15.04 -2.26 -10.31
C MET A 71 15.92 -1.34 -11.16
N THR A 72 17.21 -1.64 -11.35
CA THR A 72 18.06 -0.86 -12.26
C THR A 72 17.62 -1.03 -13.72
N ALA A 73 17.23 -2.24 -14.15
CA ALA A 73 16.66 -2.44 -15.48
C ALA A 73 15.38 -1.60 -15.69
N GLY A 74 14.53 -1.51 -14.66
CA GLY A 74 13.39 -0.59 -14.68
C GLY A 74 13.80 0.89 -14.73
N ALA A 75 14.84 1.29 -13.99
CA ALA A 75 15.35 2.66 -13.97
C ALA A 75 15.90 3.08 -15.33
N VAL A 76 16.57 2.16 -16.05
CA VAL A 76 16.98 2.34 -17.45
C VAL A 76 15.77 2.61 -18.34
N ALA A 77 14.68 1.86 -18.17
CA ALA A 77 13.46 2.06 -18.95
C ALA A 77 12.72 3.37 -18.61
N LEU A 78 12.95 3.94 -17.42
CA LEU A 78 12.51 5.28 -17.01
C LEU A 78 13.45 6.40 -17.47
N LYS A 79 14.60 6.07 -18.06
CA LYS A 79 15.67 7.02 -18.40
C LYS A 79 16.20 7.78 -17.17
N ALA A 80 16.21 7.13 -16.01
CA ALA A 80 16.83 7.64 -14.79
C ALA A 80 18.35 7.66 -14.89
N ASP A 81 19.02 8.46 -14.06
CA ASP A 81 20.47 8.40 -13.89
C ASP A 81 20.86 7.09 -13.21
N ILE A 82 21.43 6.15 -13.97
CA ILE A 82 21.75 4.80 -13.52
C ILE A 82 22.74 4.82 -12.34
N LYS A 83 23.76 5.68 -12.38
CA LYS A 83 24.78 5.73 -11.32
C LYS A 83 24.17 6.22 -10.02
N ARG A 84 23.38 7.30 -10.09
CA ARG A 84 22.67 7.82 -8.92
C ARG A 84 21.63 6.85 -8.41
N PHE A 85 20.91 6.18 -9.31
CA PHE A 85 19.91 5.18 -8.95
C PHE A 85 20.55 4.00 -8.23
N LEU A 86 21.64 3.41 -8.75
CA LEU A 86 22.32 2.28 -8.13
C LEU A 86 22.72 2.58 -6.69
N VAL A 87 23.38 3.72 -6.47
CA VAL A 87 23.90 4.06 -5.14
C VAL A 87 22.77 4.49 -4.20
N GLY A 88 21.78 5.26 -4.69
CA GLY A 88 20.58 5.61 -3.94
C GLY A 88 19.74 4.38 -3.55
N PHE A 89 19.57 3.44 -4.48
CA PHE A 89 18.84 2.19 -4.26
C PHE A 89 19.54 1.33 -3.21
N SER A 90 20.87 1.26 -3.27
CA SER A 90 21.67 0.54 -2.27
C SER A 90 21.40 1.07 -0.86
N ALA A 91 21.42 2.40 -0.69
CA ALA A 91 21.14 3.02 0.59
C ALA A 91 19.67 2.83 1.02
N VAL A 92 18.71 3.00 0.12
CA VAL A 92 17.29 2.74 0.39
C VAL A 92 17.06 1.30 0.85
N PHE A 93 17.59 0.32 0.12
CA PHE A 93 17.45 -1.10 0.44
C PHE A 93 18.07 -1.42 1.80
N LEU A 94 19.35 -1.04 2.00
CA LEU A 94 20.08 -1.35 3.23
C LEU A 94 19.43 -0.73 4.46
N ILE A 95 19.06 0.56 4.42
CA ILE A 95 18.42 1.22 5.56
C ILE A 95 17.05 0.59 5.84
N SER A 96 16.25 0.36 4.80
CA SER A 96 14.93 -0.26 4.95
C SER A 96 15.03 -1.67 5.55
N TYR A 97 15.98 -2.48 5.09
CA TYR A 97 16.17 -3.83 5.60
C TYR A 97 16.70 -3.82 7.05
N LEU A 98 17.62 -2.91 7.37
CA LEU A 98 18.07 -2.69 8.76
C LEU A 98 16.90 -2.31 9.67
N CYS A 99 16.00 -1.43 9.23
CA CYS A 99 14.78 -1.10 9.96
C CYS A 99 13.89 -2.32 10.17
N TRP A 100 13.80 -3.22 9.17
CA TRP A 100 13.05 -4.46 9.32
C TRP A 100 13.68 -5.38 10.38
N ILE A 101 15.00 -5.57 10.35
CA ILE A 101 15.75 -6.33 11.36
C ILE A 101 15.50 -5.76 12.75
N ILE A 102 15.63 -4.43 12.93
CA ILE A 102 15.38 -3.76 14.21
C ILE A 102 13.94 -3.99 14.68
N GLY A 103 12.96 -3.86 13.76
CA GLY A 103 11.55 -4.07 14.07
C GLY A 103 11.23 -5.51 14.47
N SER A 104 12.01 -6.49 14.00
CA SER A 104 11.89 -7.90 14.35
C SER A 104 12.62 -8.30 15.64
N TYR A 105 13.25 -7.37 16.35
CA TYR A 105 13.81 -7.63 17.67
C TYR A 105 12.71 -8.13 18.63
N ALA A 106 12.99 -9.14 19.46
CA ALA A 106 11.92 -9.81 20.21
C ALA A 106 11.16 -8.88 21.16
N ASN A 107 11.83 -7.94 21.82
CA ASN A 107 11.15 -6.94 22.65
C ASN A 107 10.27 -5.97 21.84
N PHE A 108 10.39 -5.93 20.52
CA PHE A 108 9.50 -5.14 19.67
C PHE A 108 8.41 -6.02 19.08
N ALA A 109 8.77 -7.19 18.57
CA ALA A 109 7.88 -8.02 17.75
C ALA A 109 7.04 -9.04 18.53
N VAL A 110 7.48 -9.56 19.66
CA VAL A 110 6.78 -10.64 20.38
C VAL A 110 5.46 -10.14 20.97
N THR A 111 4.37 -10.88 20.78
CA THR A 111 3.03 -10.44 21.22
C THR A 111 2.39 -11.33 22.29
N THR A 112 2.76 -12.62 22.37
CA THR A 112 2.14 -13.58 23.28
C THR A 112 2.98 -13.83 24.55
N PRO A 113 2.36 -14.10 25.71
CA PRO A 113 3.10 -14.48 26.92
C PRO A 113 3.96 -15.75 26.74
N ALA A 114 3.47 -16.72 25.96
CA ALA A 114 4.20 -17.95 25.65
C ALA A 114 5.47 -17.68 24.84
N ASP A 115 5.39 -16.81 23.83
CA ASP A 115 6.57 -16.39 23.06
C ASP A 115 7.51 -15.54 23.91
N MET A 116 7.00 -14.69 24.81
CA MET A 116 7.86 -13.93 25.74
C MET A 116 8.70 -14.86 26.62
N GLN A 117 8.11 -15.96 27.11
CA GLN A 117 8.85 -17.01 27.83
C GLN A 117 9.86 -17.72 26.93
N LYS A 118 9.46 -18.11 25.70
CA LYS A 118 10.33 -18.76 24.72
C LYS A 118 11.57 -17.92 24.39
N PHE A 119 11.38 -16.60 24.27
CA PHE A 119 12.45 -15.67 23.98
C PHE A 119 13.18 -15.18 25.26
N GLY A 120 12.65 -15.43 26.45
CA GLY A 120 13.27 -15.03 27.72
C GLY A 120 13.20 -13.51 27.97
N ILE A 121 12.17 -12.83 27.47
CA ILE A 121 11.99 -11.38 27.62
C ILE A 121 10.88 -11.04 28.62
N THR A 122 11.07 -9.98 29.41
CA THR A 122 10.13 -9.53 30.44
C THR A 122 9.16 -8.46 29.94
N TRP A 123 9.47 -7.79 28.82
CA TRP A 123 8.65 -6.74 28.24
C TRP A 123 8.67 -6.83 26.71
N SER A 124 7.58 -6.39 26.08
CA SER A 124 7.51 -6.24 24.63
C SER A 124 6.59 -5.09 24.22
N LEU A 125 6.93 -4.38 23.13
CA LEU A 125 6.07 -3.38 22.48
C LEU A 125 4.89 -4.01 21.74
N LYS A 126 4.94 -5.33 21.49
CA LYS A 126 3.90 -6.08 20.78
C LYS A 126 3.59 -5.41 19.43
N LEU A 127 4.55 -5.38 18.52
CA LEU A 127 4.40 -4.75 17.20
C LEU A 127 4.48 -5.75 16.06
N THR A 128 4.59 -7.06 16.33
CA THR A 128 4.87 -8.10 15.33
C THR A 128 6.14 -7.81 14.51
N ASN A 129 6.52 -8.68 13.57
CA ASN A 129 7.69 -8.41 12.71
C ASN A 129 7.48 -7.20 11.80
N GLU A 130 6.23 -6.85 11.54
CA GLU A 130 5.82 -5.72 10.70
C GLU A 130 6.04 -4.37 11.40
N GLY A 131 6.35 -4.35 12.71
CA GLY A 131 6.86 -3.16 13.40
C GLY A 131 8.07 -2.53 12.69
N GLY A 132 8.82 -3.32 11.92
CA GLY A 132 9.88 -2.83 11.03
C GLY A 132 9.44 -1.77 10.02
N PHE A 133 8.18 -1.80 9.58
CA PHE A 133 7.64 -0.77 8.68
C PHE A 133 7.49 0.58 9.38
N ILE A 134 7.08 0.57 10.66
CA ILE A 134 7.00 1.78 11.49
C ILE A 134 8.42 2.34 11.72
N VAL A 135 9.38 1.47 12.05
CA VAL A 135 10.79 1.86 12.22
C VAL A 135 11.33 2.48 10.92
N ALA A 136 11.03 1.87 9.76
CA ALA A 136 11.45 2.36 8.45
C ALA A 136 10.87 3.75 8.14
N LEU A 137 9.58 3.96 8.42
CA LEU A 137 8.96 5.28 8.26
C LEU A 137 9.62 6.34 9.15
N ILE A 138 9.83 6.05 10.43
CA ILE A 138 10.48 6.98 11.37
C ILE A 138 11.90 7.31 10.89
N ALA A 139 12.67 6.30 10.49
CA ALA A 139 14.01 6.50 9.93
C ALA A 139 13.97 7.37 8.67
N GLY A 140 13.00 7.13 7.78
CA GLY A 140 12.78 7.95 6.60
C GLY A 140 12.45 9.41 6.95
N LEU A 141 11.55 9.64 7.91
CA LEU A 141 11.19 10.99 8.38
C LEU A 141 12.39 11.72 8.96
N ILE A 142 13.24 11.01 9.71
CA ILE A 142 14.49 11.56 10.24
C ILE A 142 15.39 11.99 9.08
N VAL A 143 15.59 11.13 8.09
CA VAL A 143 16.40 11.45 6.90
C VAL A 143 15.83 12.63 6.12
N GLY A 144 14.52 12.63 5.83
CA GLY A 144 13.86 13.65 5.01
C GLY A 144 13.83 15.05 5.64
N ASN A 145 13.82 15.14 6.97
CA ASN A 145 13.69 16.41 7.71
C ASN A 145 15.00 16.91 8.32
N PHE A 146 15.90 16.01 8.77
CA PHE A 146 17.14 16.40 9.44
C PHE A 146 18.39 16.16 8.57
N LEU A 147 18.32 15.29 7.57
CA LEU A 147 19.47 14.93 6.70
C LEU A 147 19.17 15.24 5.23
N ALA A 148 18.72 16.47 4.95
CA ALA A 148 18.26 16.88 3.61
C ALA A 148 19.28 16.62 2.48
N GLY A 149 20.59 16.78 2.75
CA GLY A 149 21.64 16.46 1.76
C GLY A 149 21.70 14.97 1.41
N PHE A 150 21.50 14.10 2.39
CA PHE A 150 21.43 12.65 2.18
C PHE A 150 20.15 12.23 1.46
N ALA A 151 19.02 12.85 1.82
CA ALA A 151 17.73 12.66 1.13
C ALA A 151 17.82 13.05 -0.36
N GLU A 152 18.42 14.19 -0.69
CA GLU A 152 18.60 14.64 -2.08
C GLU A 152 19.59 13.74 -2.83
N TRP A 153 20.62 13.21 -2.17
CA TRP A 153 21.58 12.27 -2.77
C TRP A 153 20.95 10.94 -3.18
N MET A 154 20.00 10.41 -2.40
CA MET A 154 19.28 9.15 -2.73
C MET A 154 18.06 9.35 -3.64
N LYS A 155 17.68 10.59 -3.95
CA LYS A 155 16.39 10.96 -4.53
C LYS A 155 15.96 10.15 -5.75
N GLU A 156 16.92 9.76 -6.59
CA GLU A 156 16.63 8.97 -7.79
C GLU A 156 15.97 7.61 -7.47
N ALA A 157 16.26 7.05 -6.28
CA ALA A 157 15.69 5.80 -5.78
C ALA A 157 14.55 6.00 -4.77
N VAL A 158 14.23 7.24 -4.37
CA VAL A 158 13.12 7.54 -3.47
C VAL A 158 11.81 7.56 -4.27
N ARG A 159 11.32 6.36 -4.61
CA ARG A 159 10.14 6.12 -5.47
C ARG A 159 9.12 5.20 -4.80
N PRO A 160 8.42 5.67 -3.75
CA PRO A 160 7.52 4.81 -2.98
C PRO A 160 6.35 4.26 -3.80
N GLU A 161 5.85 5.00 -4.78
CA GLU A 161 4.77 4.50 -5.66
C GLU A 161 5.23 3.29 -6.48
N TRP A 162 6.47 3.31 -6.99
CA TRP A 162 7.02 2.16 -7.70
C TRP A 162 7.07 0.91 -6.83
N TYR A 163 7.59 1.04 -5.61
CA TYR A 163 7.72 -0.08 -4.68
C TYR A 163 6.34 -0.61 -4.25
N ILE A 164 5.43 0.26 -3.83
CA ILE A 164 4.11 -0.19 -3.34
C ILE A 164 3.28 -0.80 -4.46
N LYS A 165 3.26 -0.22 -5.66
CA LYS A 165 2.46 -0.76 -6.78
C LYS A 165 2.98 -2.12 -7.20
N THR A 166 4.29 -2.33 -7.21
CA THR A 166 4.91 -3.65 -7.43
C THR A 166 4.44 -4.64 -6.38
N ALA A 167 4.43 -4.23 -5.11
CA ALA A 167 4.00 -5.05 -3.99
C ALA A 167 2.49 -5.37 -4.03
N ILE A 168 1.64 -4.44 -4.48
CA ILE A 168 0.19 -4.66 -4.66
C ILE A 168 -0.06 -5.71 -5.75
N VAL A 169 0.67 -5.66 -6.88
CA VAL A 169 0.56 -6.68 -7.93
C VAL A 169 0.85 -8.08 -7.37
N ILE A 170 1.88 -8.21 -6.54
CA ILE A 170 2.21 -9.46 -5.84
C ILE A 170 1.13 -9.85 -4.83
N LEU A 171 0.59 -8.87 -4.09
CA LEU A 171 -0.47 -9.07 -3.09
C LEU A 171 -1.73 -9.71 -3.70
N GLY A 172 -2.06 -9.40 -4.96
CA GLY A 172 -3.20 -10.01 -5.65
C GLY A 172 -3.14 -11.54 -5.62
N GLY A 173 -1.97 -12.15 -5.91
CA GLY A 173 -1.80 -13.60 -5.85
C GLY A 173 -1.94 -14.19 -4.44
N PHE A 174 -1.34 -13.52 -3.44
CA PHE A 174 -1.48 -13.92 -2.03
C PHE A 174 -2.93 -13.85 -1.54
N LEU A 175 -3.69 -12.83 -1.95
CA LEU A 175 -5.11 -12.73 -1.63
C LEU A 175 -5.95 -13.71 -2.44
N GLY A 176 -5.55 -14.07 -3.65
CA GLY A 176 -6.21 -15.11 -4.44
C GLY A 176 -6.20 -16.46 -3.73
N ILE A 177 -5.06 -16.88 -3.16
CA ILE A 177 -4.97 -18.13 -2.40
C ILE A 177 -5.75 -18.05 -1.08
N THR A 178 -5.62 -16.93 -0.36
CA THR A 178 -6.37 -16.67 0.89
C THR A 178 -7.88 -16.70 0.64
N ALA A 179 -8.33 -16.15 -0.49
CA ALA A 179 -9.72 -16.15 -0.91
C ALA A 179 -10.23 -17.55 -1.22
N ALA A 180 -9.43 -18.38 -1.89
CA ALA A 180 -9.81 -19.77 -2.19
C ALA A 180 -10.03 -20.61 -0.92
N GLU A 181 -9.27 -20.37 0.15
CA GLU A 181 -9.43 -21.09 1.43
C GLU A 181 -10.70 -20.72 2.19
N LYS A 182 -11.19 -19.49 2.01
CA LYS A 182 -12.33 -18.93 2.75
C LYS A 182 -13.25 -18.18 1.77
N LEU A 183 -13.72 -18.89 0.75
CA LEU A 183 -14.46 -18.30 -0.38
C LEU A 183 -15.70 -17.50 0.07
N SER A 184 -16.42 -17.95 1.10
CA SER A 184 -17.58 -17.23 1.65
C SER A 184 -17.18 -15.89 2.27
N LEU A 185 -16.11 -15.86 3.06
CA LEU A 185 -15.59 -14.64 3.65
C LEU A 185 -15.04 -13.70 2.57
N ALA A 186 -14.23 -14.21 1.64
CA ALA A 186 -13.63 -13.40 0.58
C ALA A 186 -14.69 -12.81 -0.38
N THR A 187 -15.69 -13.59 -0.79
CA THR A 187 -16.80 -13.09 -1.62
C THR A 187 -17.59 -12.01 -0.88
N SER A 188 -17.81 -12.20 0.43
CA SER A 188 -18.46 -11.18 1.25
C SER A 188 -17.63 -9.89 1.32
N LEU A 189 -16.30 -9.97 1.48
CA LEU A 189 -15.40 -8.81 1.51
C LEU A 189 -15.36 -8.07 0.19
N MET A 190 -15.37 -8.78 -0.94
CA MET A 190 -15.42 -8.15 -2.27
C MET A 190 -16.72 -7.39 -2.49
N PHE A 191 -17.86 -7.98 -2.14
CA PHE A 191 -19.16 -7.33 -2.28
C PHE A 191 -19.31 -6.13 -1.33
N ARG A 192 -18.92 -6.30 -0.06
CA ARG A 192 -18.87 -5.26 0.96
C ARG A 192 -17.95 -4.11 0.55
N GLY A 193 -16.78 -4.44 -0.01
CA GLY A 193 -15.84 -3.46 -0.54
C GLY A 193 -16.43 -2.67 -1.72
N LEU A 194 -17.04 -3.34 -2.69
CA LEU A 194 -17.68 -2.69 -3.84
C LEU A 194 -18.82 -1.75 -3.40
N ALA A 195 -19.68 -2.20 -2.49
CA ALA A 195 -20.79 -1.41 -1.97
C ALA A 195 -20.30 -0.20 -1.16
N ALA A 196 -19.32 -0.41 -0.27
CA ALA A 196 -18.67 0.67 0.48
C ALA A 196 -18.09 1.74 -0.44
N ILE A 197 -17.59 1.36 -1.62
CA ILE A 197 -16.99 2.29 -2.57
C ILE A 197 -18.02 3.10 -3.30
N ILE A 198 -19.10 2.49 -3.79
CA ILE A 198 -20.18 3.23 -4.45
C ILE A 198 -20.74 4.29 -3.49
N GLU A 199 -20.98 3.91 -2.23
CA GLU A 199 -21.49 4.83 -1.22
C GLU A 199 -20.49 5.91 -0.85
N ALA A 200 -19.24 5.53 -0.52
CA ALA A 200 -18.19 6.48 -0.21
C ALA A 200 -17.97 7.46 -1.36
N TYR A 201 -18.05 7.00 -2.60
CA TYR A 201 -17.82 7.84 -3.77
C TYR A 201 -18.90 8.91 -3.96
N LEU A 202 -20.16 8.48 -3.97
CA LEU A 202 -21.31 9.36 -4.16
C LEU A 202 -21.40 10.42 -3.06
N ILE A 203 -20.98 10.05 -1.85
CA ILE A 203 -21.03 10.93 -0.68
C ILE A 203 -19.79 11.83 -0.61
N TYR A 204 -18.59 11.25 -0.69
CA TYR A 204 -17.34 11.99 -0.50
C TYR A 204 -17.16 13.06 -1.56
N TRP A 205 -17.22 12.67 -2.83
CA TRP A 205 -16.89 13.59 -3.91
C TRP A 205 -17.90 14.74 -3.95
N ALA A 206 -19.20 14.45 -3.80
CA ALA A 206 -20.25 15.46 -3.84
C ALA A 206 -20.11 16.48 -2.70
N VAL A 207 -19.88 16.02 -1.47
CA VAL A 207 -19.74 16.91 -0.31
C VAL A 207 -18.45 17.73 -0.40
N VAL A 208 -17.32 17.11 -0.75
CA VAL A 208 -16.05 17.84 -0.87
C VAL A 208 -16.12 18.87 -2.01
N TYR A 209 -16.70 18.50 -3.16
CA TYR A 209 -16.92 19.43 -4.26
C TYR A 209 -17.84 20.58 -3.85
N PHE A 210 -18.93 20.28 -3.12
CA PHE A 210 -19.85 21.29 -2.59
C PHE A 210 -19.14 22.26 -1.64
N VAL A 211 -18.39 21.75 -0.66
CA VAL A 211 -17.63 22.58 0.31
C VAL A 211 -16.62 23.47 -0.44
N ALA A 212 -15.84 22.89 -1.35
CA ALA A 212 -14.85 23.62 -2.15
C ALA A 212 -15.49 24.74 -2.96
N ARG A 213 -16.65 24.48 -3.60
CA ARG A 213 -17.38 25.45 -4.44
C ARG A 213 -18.15 26.50 -3.65
N LYS A 214 -18.90 26.09 -2.62
CA LYS A 214 -19.87 26.94 -1.93
C LYS A 214 -19.24 27.71 -0.79
N TRP A 215 -18.45 27.06 0.05
CA TRP A 215 -17.86 27.70 1.24
C TRP A 215 -16.54 28.38 0.89
N PHE A 216 -15.68 27.67 0.14
CA PHE A 216 -14.35 28.17 -0.21
C PHE A 216 -14.29 28.82 -1.59
N LYS A 217 -15.40 28.91 -2.33
CA LYS A 217 -15.52 29.66 -3.60
C LYS A 217 -14.45 29.31 -4.64
N PHE A 218 -13.90 28.09 -4.61
CA PHE A 218 -12.95 27.63 -5.62
C PHE A 218 -13.60 27.57 -7.01
N SER A 219 -12.83 27.81 -8.07
CA SER A 219 -13.31 27.59 -9.44
C SER A 219 -13.57 26.10 -9.69
N ARG A 220 -14.35 25.76 -10.72
CA ARG A 220 -14.64 24.35 -11.06
C ARG A 220 -13.35 23.59 -11.39
N GLU A 221 -12.43 24.27 -12.05
CA GLU A 221 -11.08 23.80 -12.38
C GLU A 221 -10.30 23.33 -11.14
N TRP A 222 -10.41 24.04 -10.01
CA TRP A 222 -9.74 23.67 -8.76
C TRP A 222 -10.56 22.71 -7.90
N ALA A 223 -11.88 22.90 -7.83
CA ALA A 223 -12.76 22.13 -6.96
C ALA A 223 -12.88 20.66 -7.39
N ALA A 224 -12.92 20.36 -8.70
CA ALA A 224 -13.08 18.99 -9.18
C ALA A 224 -11.84 18.11 -8.90
N PRO A 225 -10.60 18.54 -9.22
CA PRO A 225 -9.40 17.77 -8.87
C PRO A 225 -9.19 17.67 -7.36
N LEU A 226 -9.48 18.73 -6.61
CA LEU A 226 -9.41 18.73 -5.15
C LEU A 226 -10.39 17.72 -4.54
N ALA A 227 -11.64 17.72 -4.98
CA ALA A 227 -12.64 16.74 -4.54
C ALA A 227 -12.21 15.32 -4.89
N SER A 228 -11.74 15.09 -6.12
CA SER A 228 -11.23 13.77 -6.51
C SER A 228 -10.01 13.33 -5.68
N GLY A 229 -9.07 14.24 -5.39
CA GLY A 229 -7.93 13.93 -4.54
C GLY A 229 -8.33 13.54 -3.12
N ILE A 230 -9.17 14.34 -2.47
CA ILE A 230 -9.62 14.09 -1.08
C ILE A 230 -10.57 12.89 -0.99
N SER A 231 -11.30 12.54 -2.05
CA SER A 231 -12.36 11.54 -1.96
C SER A 231 -11.96 10.14 -2.46
N ILE A 232 -10.92 10.00 -3.27
CA ILE A 232 -10.64 8.76 -4.03
C ILE A 232 -9.27 8.19 -3.60
N CYS A 233 -8.31 8.11 -4.52
CA CYS A 233 -6.94 7.62 -4.33
C CYS A 233 -5.88 8.73 -4.34
N GLY A 234 -6.30 9.97 -4.05
CA GLY A 234 -5.34 11.03 -3.82
C GLY A 234 -4.71 11.56 -5.10
N VAL A 235 -3.42 11.24 -5.31
CA VAL A 235 -2.59 11.82 -6.39
C VAL A 235 -3.12 11.41 -7.76
N SER A 236 -3.32 10.11 -7.99
CA SER A 236 -3.84 9.57 -9.26
C SER A 236 -5.20 10.19 -9.59
N ALA A 237 -6.06 10.36 -8.59
CA ALA A 237 -7.38 10.98 -8.71
C ALA A 237 -7.33 12.45 -9.07
N ALA A 238 -6.48 13.24 -8.39
CA ALA A 238 -6.30 14.65 -8.71
C ALA A 238 -5.80 14.83 -10.14
N ILE A 239 -4.79 14.04 -10.55
CA ILE A 239 -4.21 14.10 -11.90
C ILE A 239 -5.20 13.65 -12.96
N ALA A 240 -5.89 12.52 -12.74
CA ALA A 240 -6.86 11.98 -13.69
C ALA A 240 -8.02 12.97 -13.90
N THR A 241 -8.57 13.51 -12.82
CA THR A 241 -9.65 14.50 -12.88
C THR A 241 -9.18 15.82 -13.48
N GLY A 242 -8.04 16.36 -13.04
CA GLY A 242 -7.47 17.59 -13.60
C GLY A 242 -7.28 17.47 -15.10
N SER A 243 -6.79 16.32 -15.56
CA SER A 243 -6.62 16.08 -16.98
C SER A 243 -7.95 15.83 -17.71
N ALA A 244 -8.93 15.19 -17.07
CA ALA A 244 -10.27 14.93 -17.64
C ALA A 244 -11.04 16.24 -17.91
N ILE A 245 -10.86 17.22 -17.02
CA ILE A 245 -11.49 18.54 -17.14
C ILE A 245 -10.58 19.57 -17.84
N ARG A 246 -9.40 19.14 -18.32
CA ARG A 246 -8.40 19.99 -19.00
C ARG A 246 -7.95 21.19 -18.16
N ALA A 247 -7.77 20.97 -16.86
CA ALA A 247 -7.21 21.95 -15.94
C ALA A 247 -5.76 22.27 -16.29
N ARG A 248 -5.30 23.46 -15.89
CA ARG A 248 -3.88 23.83 -15.95
C ARG A 248 -3.05 22.83 -15.15
N PRO A 249 -1.88 22.37 -15.63
CA PRO A 249 -1.06 21.34 -14.96
C PRO A 249 -0.74 21.66 -13.50
N VAL A 250 -0.58 22.93 -13.15
CA VAL A 250 -0.33 23.36 -11.77
C VAL A 250 -1.43 22.92 -10.79
N VAL A 251 -2.69 22.86 -11.22
CA VAL A 251 -3.82 22.52 -10.35
C VAL A 251 -3.72 21.08 -9.80
N PRO A 252 -3.69 20.02 -10.63
CA PRO A 252 -3.55 18.67 -10.13
C PRO A 252 -2.21 18.42 -9.44
N ILE A 253 -1.12 19.12 -9.82
CA ILE A 253 0.18 19.02 -9.14
C ILE A 253 0.07 19.52 -7.71
N MET A 254 -0.51 20.71 -7.49
CA MET A 254 -0.66 21.28 -6.14
C MET A 254 -1.60 20.45 -5.26
N VAL A 255 -2.68 19.91 -5.83
CA VAL A 255 -3.57 19.00 -5.10
C VAL A 255 -2.84 17.70 -4.75
N ALA A 256 -2.07 17.14 -5.69
CA ALA A 256 -1.28 15.93 -5.46
C ALA A 256 -0.24 16.14 -4.35
N SER A 257 0.49 17.25 -4.36
CA SER A 257 1.41 17.61 -3.27
C SER A 257 0.68 17.61 -1.92
N LEU A 258 -0.45 18.31 -1.83
CA LEU A 258 -1.25 18.40 -0.60
C LEU A 258 -1.74 17.05 -0.10
N VAL A 259 -2.20 16.18 -1.01
CA VAL A 259 -2.62 14.81 -0.69
C VAL A 259 -1.47 14.05 -0.02
N VAL A 260 -0.27 14.10 -0.59
CA VAL A 260 0.89 13.37 -0.06
C VAL A 260 1.20 13.83 1.37
N ILE A 261 1.11 15.13 1.64
CA ILE A 261 1.31 15.70 2.98
C ILE A 261 0.36 15.07 3.99
N PHE A 262 -0.94 15.15 3.72
CA PHE A 262 -1.94 14.67 4.65
C PHE A 262 -1.98 13.15 4.75
N ALA A 263 -1.63 12.43 3.67
CA ALA A 263 -1.52 10.98 3.71
C ALA A 263 -0.46 10.49 4.70
N VAL A 264 0.62 11.26 4.89
CA VAL A 264 1.63 10.96 5.92
C VAL A 264 1.06 11.17 7.31
N VAL A 265 0.30 12.25 7.52
CA VAL A 265 -0.38 12.52 8.79
C VAL A 265 -1.41 11.44 9.12
N GLU A 266 -2.24 11.06 8.13
CA GLU A 266 -3.21 9.97 8.22
C GLU A 266 -2.52 8.66 8.62
N LEU A 267 -1.41 8.32 7.94
CA LEU A 267 -0.64 7.11 8.20
C LEU A 267 -0.02 7.10 9.60
N LEU A 268 0.40 8.25 10.12
CA LEU A 268 1.00 8.38 11.45
C LEU A 268 -0.03 8.35 12.59
N ILE A 269 -1.29 8.71 12.32
CA ILE A 269 -2.32 8.87 13.38
C ILE A 269 -3.35 7.75 13.33
N LEU A 270 -3.92 7.46 12.16
CA LEU A 270 -5.10 6.60 12.04
C LEU A 270 -4.86 5.14 12.44
N PRO A 271 -3.71 4.50 12.16
CA PRO A 271 -3.47 3.14 12.63
C PRO A 271 -3.50 2.99 14.15
N PHE A 272 -2.95 3.97 14.88
CA PHE A 272 -2.96 3.98 16.34
C PHE A 272 -4.37 4.25 16.87
N ALA A 273 -5.11 5.17 16.25
CA ALA A 273 -6.52 5.36 16.57
C ALA A 273 -7.33 4.07 16.34
N ALA A 274 -7.08 3.35 15.24
CA ALA A 274 -7.73 2.07 14.96
C ALA A 274 -7.37 1.00 16.00
N GLN A 275 -6.11 0.94 16.46
CA GLN A 275 -5.73 0.05 17.55
C GLN A 275 -6.50 0.36 18.85
N THR A 276 -6.62 1.63 19.22
CA THR A 276 -7.30 2.04 20.45
C THR A 276 -8.80 1.79 20.38
N PHE A 277 -9.45 2.23 19.30
CA PHE A 277 -10.91 2.26 19.21
C PHE A 277 -11.52 1.06 18.48
N LEU A 278 -10.77 0.39 17.59
CA LEU A 278 -11.28 -0.65 16.69
C LEU A 278 -10.54 -1.99 16.85
N SER A 279 -9.78 -2.20 17.92
CA SER A 279 -9.10 -3.50 18.15
C SER A 279 -10.05 -4.69 18.29
N HIS A 280 -11.35 -4.46 18.51
CA HIS A 280 -12.39 -5.48 18.56
C HIS A 280 -13.14 -5.64 17.22
N GLU A 281 -12.85 -4.80 16.23
CA GLU A 281 -13.47 -4.77 14.90
C GLU A 281 -12.38 -4.71 13.81
N PRO A 282 -11.56 -5.77 13.65
CA PRO A 282 -10.33 -5.69 12.85
C PRO A 282 -10.60 -5.43 11.36
N MET A 283 -11.71 -5.95 10.83
CA MET A 283 -12.06 -5.76 9.41
C MET A 283 -12.62 -4.35 9.16
N VAL A 284 -13.33 -3.76 10.14
CA VAL A 284 -13.71 -2.34 10.11
C VAL A 284 -12.46 -1.47 10.10
N ALA A 285 -11.46 -1.78 10.94
CA ALA A 285 -10.20 -1.06 10.97
C ALA A 285 -9.47 -1.12 9.61
N GLY A 286 -9.39 -2.30 8.99
CA GLY A 286 -8.80 -2.49 7.67
C GLY A 286 -9.55 -1.72 6.57
N ALA A 287 -10.87 -1.82 6.52
CA ALA A 287 -11.70 -1.09 5.57
C ALA A 287 -11.58 0.44 5.76
N TRP A 288 -11.54 0.89 7.02
CA TRP A 288 -11.41 2.31 7.35
C TRP A 288 -10.09 2.88 6.84
N MET A 289 -8.98 2.15 6.99
CA MET A 289 -7.70 2.56 6.40
C MET A 289 -7.80 2.71 4.88
N GLY A 290 -8.50 1.80 4.20
CA GLY A 290 -8.69 1.84 2.73
C GLY A 290 -9.54 3.01 2.26
N LEU A 291 -10.59 3.36 3.03
CA LEU A 291 -11.53 4.44 2.69
C LEU A 291 -11.01 5.82 3.10
N ALA A 292 -10.34 5.93 4.26
CA ALA A 292 -9.94 7.20 4.85
C ALA A 292 -8.55 7.66 4.37
N VAL A 293 -7.59 6.75 4.18
CA VAL A 293 -6.22 7.14 3.81
C VAL A 293 -6.09 7.32 2.31
N LYS A 294 -5.56 8.46 1.85
CA LYS A 294 -5.80 8.89 0.46
C LYS A 294 -4.81 8.41 -0.58
N THR A 295 -3.55 8.18 -0.28
CA THR A 295 -2.65 7.56 -1.29
C THR A 295 -2.65 6.05 -1.19
N ASP A 296 -2.39 5.35 -2.31
CA ASP A 296 -2.32 3.88 -2.34
C ASP A 296 -1.20 3.38 -1.44
N GLY A 297 -0.04 4.03 -1.56
CA GLY A 297 1.11 3.88 -0.66
C GLY A 297 0.71 3.99 0.80
N ALA A 298 0.15 5.12 1.20
CA ALA A 298 -0.14 5.36 2.61
C ALA A 298 -1.30 4.50 3.13
N ALA A 299 -2.30 4.17 2.31
CA ALA A 299 -3.45 3.37 2.74
C ALA A 299 -3.06 1.92 2.97
N VAL A 300 -2.35 1.32 2.03
CA VAL A 300 -1.86 -0.06 2.19
C VAL A 300 -0.83 -0.13 3.31
N ALA A 301 0.00 0.91 3.46
CA ALA A 301 0.92 1.04 4.57
C ALA A 301 0.20 1.16 5.93
N SER A 302 -0.80 2.03 6.03
CA SER A 302 -1.59 2.21 7.24
C SER A 302 -2.34 0.93 7.60
N GLY A 303 -2.93 0.23 6.62
CA GLY A 303 -3.53 -1.09 6.81
C GLY A 303 -2.54 -2.14 7.32
N GLY A 304 -1.30 -2.10 6.83
CA GLY A 304 -0.20 -2.94 7.34
C GLY A 304 0.13 -2.64 8.80
N ILE A 305 0.30 -1.36 9.17
CA ILE A 305 0.53 -0.94 10.57
C ILE A 305 -0.66 -1.33 11.45
N THR A 306 -1.88 -1.06 11.00
CA THR A 306 -3.12 -1.40 11.71
C THR A 306 -3.20 -2.89 11.96
N GLU A 307 -2.85 -3.72 10.97
CA GLU A 307 -2.77 -5.17 11.14
C GLU A 307 -1.79 -5.53 12.26
N SER A 308 -0.55 -5.03 12.21
CA SER A 308 0.46 -5.26 13.25
C SER A 308 -0.03 -4.92 14.66
N LEU A 309 -0.60 -3.72 14.81
CA LEU A 309 -1.06 -3.19 16.09
C LEU A 309 -2.28 -3.97 16.64
N ILE A 310 -3.22 -4.36 15.78
CA ILE A 310 -4.41 -5.11 16.18
C ILE A 310 -4.07 -6.57 16.46
N LEU A 311 -3.27 -7.23 15.62
CA LEU A 311 -2.82 -8.61 15.86
C LEU A 311 -2.09 -8.73 17.19
N ALA A 312 -1.25 -7.74 17.51
CA ALA A 312 -0.58 -7.66 18.79
C ALA A 312 -1.52 -7.48 19.99
N SER A 313 -2.51 -6.59 19.86
CA SER A 313 -3.53 -6.37 20.88
C SER A 313 -4.39 -7.62 21.10
N ALA A 314 -4.76 -8.32 20.02
CA ALA A 314 -5.52 -9.56 20.05
C ALA A 314 -4.72 -10.71 20.70
N ALA A 315 -3.46 -10.88 20.31
CA ALA A 315 -2.56 -11.88 20.89
C ALA A 315 -2.37 -11.68 22.39
N ALA A 316 -2.28 -10.42 22.85
CA ALA A 316 -2.24 -10.09 24.28
C ALA A 316 -3.51 -10.50 25.04
N ARG A 317 -4.64 -10.65 24.36
CA ARG A 317 -5.93 -11.12 24.89
C ARG A 317 -6.16 -12.62 24.65
N GLY A 318 -5.16 -13.35 24.12
CA GLY A 318 -5.24 -14.77 23.83
C GLY A 318 -5.91 -15.13 22.50
N MET A 319 -6.14 -14.17 21.61
CA MET A 319 -6.70 -14.40 20.27
C MET A 319 -5.62 -14.31 19.19
N ASN A 320 -5.43 -15.38 18.42
CA ASN A 320 -4.47 -15.41 17.32
C ASN A 320 -5.19 -15.31 15.98
N PHE A 321 -5.38 -14.09 15.48
CA PHE A 321 -5.95 -13.86 14.14
C PHE A 321 -4.94 -14.22 13.05
N GLN A 322 -5.44 -14.75 11.94
CA GLN A 322 -4.66 -15.02 10.74
C GLN A 322 -4.21 -13.70 10.10
N LYS A 323 -2.92 -13.60 9.81
CA LYS A 323 -2.29 -12.44 9.18
C LYS A 323 -2.73 -12.27 7.71
N GLY A 324 -2.79 -11.03 7.24
CA GLY A 324 -3.05 -10.67 5.86
C GLY A 324 -4.50 -10.29 5.57
N TRP A 325 -5.44 -10.53 6.49
CA TRP A 325 -6.86 -10.21 6.30
C TRP A 325 -7.18 -8.73 6.50
N ILE A 326 -6.53 -8.07 7.45
CA ILE A 326 -6.76 -6.64 7.73
C ILE A 326 -6.12 -5.84 6.59
N LEU A 327 -4.84 -6.12 6.30
CA LEU A 327 -4.12 -5.55 5.16
C LEU A 327 -4.83 -5.88 3.84
N GLY A 328 -5.28 -7.12 3.67
CA GLY A 328 -6.00 -7.57 2.49
C GLY A 328 -7.30 -6.81 2.28
N THR A 329 -8.04 -6.54 3.35
CA THR A 329 -9.26 -5.71 3.30
C THR A 329 -8.93 -4.28 2.89
N THR A 330 -7.91 -3.67 3.51
CA THR A 330 -7.43 -2.33 3.14
C THR A 330 -7.06 -2.25 1.67
N ALA A 331 -6.23 -3.19 1.20
CA ALA A 331 -5.78 -3.22 -0.18
C ALA A 331 -6.91 -3.51 -1.16
N THR A 332 -7.84 -4.41 -0.82
CA THR A 332 -9.00 -4.74 -1.67
C THR A 332 -9.90 -3.53 -1.84
N VAL A 333 -10.27 -2.87 -0.73
CA VAL A 333 -11.04 -1.61 -0.76
C VAL A 333 -10.31 -0.58 -1.63
N LYS A 334 -8.98 -0.45 -1.47
CA LYS A 334 -8.18 0.53 -2.22
C LYS A 334 -8.14 0.22 -3.72
N VAL A 335 -7.86 -1.02 -4.11
CA VAL A 335 -7.82 -1.44 -5.52
C VAL A 335 -9.16 -1.19 -6.21
N PHE A 336 -10.28 -1.47 -5.54
CA PHE A 336 -11.58 -1.19 -6.13
C PHE A 336 -11.84 0.34 -6.28
N ILE A 337 -11.34 1.18 -5.36
CA ILE A 337 -11.36 2.64 -5.52
C ILE A 337 -10.58 3.03 -6.77
N ASP A 338 -9.41 2.42 -6.98
CA ASP A 338 -8.56 2.67 -8.15
C ASP A 338 -9.19 2.15 -9.45
N VAL A 339 -10.03 1.11 -9.43
CA VAL A 339 -10.81 0.72 -10.61
C VAL A 339 -11.82 1.81 -10.97
N PHE A 340 -12.49 2.36 -9.95
CA PHE A 340 -13.57 3.33 -10.14
C PHE A 340 -13.07 4.67 -10.69
N ILE A 341 -11.80 5.05 -10.46
CA ILE A 341 -11.23 6.29 -11.01
C ILE A 341 -11.34 6.39 -12.53
N GLY A 342 -11.18 5.28 -13.25
CA GLY A 342 -11.23 5.26 -14.71
C GLY A 342 -12.64 5.57 -15.22
N ILE A 343 -13.64 4.97 -14.57
CA ILE A 343 -15.05 5.23 -14.82
C ILE A 343 -15.38 6.69 -14.50
N TRP A 344 -14.92 7.19 -13.36
CA TRP A 344 -15.19 8.56 -12.96
C TRP A 344 -14.54 9.61 -13.85
N ALA A 345 -13.27 9.41 -14.21
CA ALA A 345 -12.56 10.30 -15.11
C ALA A 345 -13.27 10.40 -16.47
N PHE A 346 -13.85 9.31 -16.95
CA PHE A 346 -14.68 9.32 -18.15
C PHE A 346 -15.97 10.12 -17.97
N ILE A 347 -16.72 9.86 -16.90
CA ILE A 347 -17.96 10.59 -16.58
C ILE A 347 -17.68 12.10 -16.51
N LEU A 348 -16.64 12.50 -15.78
CA LEU A 348 -16.26 13.91 -15.69
C LEU A 348 -15.81 14.47 -17.03
N ALA A 349 -14.98 13.78 -17.80
CA ALA A 349 -14.55 14.24 -19.13
C ALA A 349 -15.75 14.45 -20.06
N TYR A 350 -16.71 13.53 -20.06
CA TYR A 350 -17.94 13.64 -20.84
C TYR A 350 -18.77 14.84 -20.40
N ILE A 351 -19.08 14.97 -19.10
CA ILE A 351 -19.85 16.09 -18.56
C ILE A 351 -19.15 17.42 -18.85
N TRP A 352 -17.82 17.48 -18.70
CA TRP A 352 -17.08 18.73 -18.90
C TRP A 352 -17.10 19.18 -20.35
N THR A 353 -16.82 18.27 -21.28
CA THR A 353 -16.77 18.58 -22.72
C THR A 353 -18.15 18.81 -23.34
N THR A 354 -19.22 18.30 -22.74
CA THR A 354 -20.59 18.44 -23.27
C THR A 354 -21.44 19.50 -22.58
N ARG A 355 -21.17 19.84 -21.30
CA ARG A 355 -22.04 20.72 -20.50
C ARG A 355 -21.34 21.87 -19.79
N ILE A 356 -20.01 21.84 -19.60
CA ILE A 356 -19.31 22.86 -18.78
C ILE A 356 -18.38 23.73 -19.61
N ASP A 357 -17.51 23.13 -20.40
CA ASP A 357 -16.51 23.81 -21.24
C ASP A 357 -16.59 23.19 -22.65
N VAL A 358 -17.65 23.55 -23.37
CA VAL A 358 -17.96 23.02 -24.69
C VAL A 358 -17.05 23.68 -25.73
N ARG A 359 -16.02 22.96 -26.16
CA ARG A 359 -15.08 23.40 -27.21
C ARG A 359 -15.38 22.68 -28.52
N VAL A 360 -15.61 23.44 -29.59
CA VAL A 360 -16.00 22.90 -30.89
C VAL A 360 -14.91 21.94 -31.42
N GLY A 361 -15.30 20.69 -31.70
CA GLY A 361 -14.40 19.65 -32.22
C GLY A 361 -13.65 18.81 -31.18
N GLU A 362 -13.74 19.15 -29.89
CA GLU A 362 -13.01 18.44 -28.82
C GLU A 362 -13.93 17.51 -28.02
N LYS A 363 -13.96 16.22 -28.37
CA LYS A 363 -14.66 15.18 -27.60
C LYS A 363 -13.70 14.43 -26.65
N ALA A 364 -14.22 13.95 -25.52
CA ALA A 364 -13.47 13.06 -24.63
C ALA A 364 -13.05 11.78 -25.38
N ARG A 365 -11.75 11.47 -25.38
CA ARG A 365 -11.19 10.29 -26.08
C ARG A 365 -10.99 9.13 -25.12
N VAL A 366 -11.41 7.93 -25.52
CA VAL A 366 -11.18 6.69 -24.74
C VAL A 366 -9.70 6.44 -24.46
N ALA A 367 -8.83 6.84 -25.39
CA ALA A 367 -7.37 6.78 -25.23
C ALA A 367 -6.86 7.57 -24.01
N GLU A 368 -7.49 8.69 -23.65
CA GLU A 368 -7.09 9.48 -22.47
C GLU A 368 -7.42 8.76 -21.15
N ILE A 369 -8.55 8.04 -21.12
CA ILE A 369 -8.93 7.20 -19.97
C ILE A 369 -7.92 6.07 -19.84
N TRP A 370 -7.61 5.39 -20.95
CA TRP A 370 -6.65 4.30 -20.94
C TRP A 370 -5.26 4.76 -20.52
N GLN A 371 -4.77 5.91 -20.95
CA GLN A 371 -3.46 6.41 -20.53
C GLN A 371 -3.38 6.70 -19.03
N ARG A 372 -4.52 7.01 -18.38
CA ARG A 372 -4.58 7.46 -16.98
C ARG A 372 -5.06 6.40 -16.00
N PHE A 373 -5.69 5.33 -16.47
CA PHE A 373 -6.10 4.20 -15.64
C PHE A 373 -4.88 3.56 -14.95
N PRO A 374 -4.90 3.34 -13.62
CA PRO A 374 -3.76 2.75 -12.92
C PRO A 374 -3.52 1.31 -13.39
N LYS A 375 -2.36 1.05 -13.98
CA LYS A 375 -2.02 -0.22 -14.62
C LYS A 375 -1.70 -1.31 -13.62
N PHE A 376 -1.19 -0.96 -12.43
CA PHE A 376 -0.95 -1.93 -11.37
C PHE A 376 -2.23 -2.71 -10.97
N ILE A 377 -3.42 -2.13 -11.13
CA ILE A 377 -4.70 -2.81 -10.92
C ILE A 377 -4.82 -4.03 -11.84
N ILE A 378 -4.42 -3.90 -13.10
CA ILE A 378 -4.47 -5.01 -14.07
C ILE A 378 -3.58 -6.14 -13.55
N GLY A 379 -2.37 -5.81 -13.09
CA GLY A 379 -1.47 -6.77 -12.48
C GLY A 379 -2.09 -7.46 -11.26
N TYR A 380 -2.67 -6.70 -10.32
CA TYR A 380 -3.38 -7.25 -9.15
C TYR A 380 -4.51 -8.21 -9.54
N VAL A 381 -5.39 -7.79 -10.47
CA VAL A 381 -6.53 -8.61 -10.91
C VAL A 381 -6.05 -9.88 -11.60
N VAL A 382 -5.02 -9.78 -12.45
CA VAL A 382 -4.43 -10.94 -13.13
C VAL A 382 -3.85 -11.93 -12.11
N THR A 383 -3.01 -11.50 -11.18
CA THR A 383 -2.41 -12.41 -10.18
C THR A 383 -3.47 -13.00 -9.26
N PHE A 384 -4.46 -12.21 -8.84
CA PHE A 384 -5.59 -12.66 -8.03
C PHE A 384 -6.42 -13.73 -8.74
N VAL A 385 -6.89 -13.45 -9.96
CA VAL A 385 -7.76 -14.36 -10.72
C VAL A 385 -7.02 -15.63 -11.09
N VAL A 386 -5.75 -15.54 -11.53
CA VAL A 386 -4.95 -16.72 -11.87
C VAL A 386 -4.83 -17.65 -10.67
N ILE A 387 -4.43 -17.13 -9.50
CA ILE A 387 -4.31 -17.98 -8.31
C ILE A 387 -5.66 -18.50 -7.84
N LEU A 388 -6.70 -17.66 -7.85
CA LEU A 388 -8.03 -18.09 -7.45
C LEU A 388 -8.50 -19.26 -8.33
N VAL A 389 -8.40 -19.14 -9.65
CA VAL A 389 -8.77 -20.21 -10.59
C VAL A 389 -7.93 -21.47 -10.38
N LEU A 390 -6.62 -21.32 -10.16
CA LEU A 390 -5.74 -22.46 -9.87
C LEU A 390 -6.05 -23.15 -8.54
N ALA A 391 -6.50 -22.40 -7.54
CA ALA A 391 -6.81 -22.91 -6.21
C ALA A 391 -8.24 -23.49 -6.11
N LEU A 392 -9.18 -23.02 -6.92
CA LEU A 392 -10.57 -23.51 -6.94
C LEU A 392 -10.62 -24.96 -7.44
N GLY A 393 -11.02 -25.87 -6.56
CA GLY A 393 -11.09 -27.31 -6.87
C GLY A 393 -9.72 -28.02 -6.88
N ALA A 394 -8.66 -27.35 -6.43
CA ALA A 394 -7.33 -27.94 -6.30
C ALA A 394 -7.27 -29.03 -5.23
N THR A 395 -6.42 -30.04 -5.43
CA THR A 395 -6.08 -31.00 -4.39
C THR A 395 -5.34 -30.31 -3.23
N PRO A 396 -5.41 -30.85 -1.99
CA PRO A 396 -4.68 -30.28 -0.85
C PRO A 396 -3.17 -30.15 -1.10
N GLU A 397 -2.57 -31.09 -1.82
CA GLU A 397 -1.15 -31.04 -2.20
C GLU A 397 -0.85 -29.86 -3.13
N PHE A 398 -1.66 -29.67 -4.18
CA PHE A 398 -1.49 -28.56 -5.11
C PHE A 398 -1.71 -27.21 -4.42
N THR A 399 -2.71 -27.12 -3.55
CA THR A 399 -2.93 -25.95 -2.68
C THR A 399 -1.72 -25.66 -1.78
N GLY A 400 -1.06 -26.70 -1.25
CA GLY A 400 0.19 -26.56 -0.50
C GLY A 400 1.32 -25.95 -1.35
N LYS A 401 1.48 -26.40 -2.59
CA LYS A 401 2.47 -25.84 -3.54
C LYS A 401 2.15 -24.39 -3.91
N LEU A 402 0.87 -24.06 -4.15
CA LEU A 402 0.43 -22.68 -4.38
C LEU A 402 0.72 -21.77 -3.19
N LYS A 403 0.50 -22.25 -1.96
CA LYS A 403 0.85 -21.51 -0.74
C LYS A 403 2.34 -21.25 -0.62
N SER A 404 3.17 -22.25 -0.94
CA SER A 404 4.63 -22.07 -0.94
C SER A 404 5.07 -21.02 -1.96
N ALA A 405 4.58 -21.13 -3.19
CA ALA A 405 4.82 -20.15 -4.25
C ALA A 405 4.41 -18.73 -3.82
N MET A 406 3.17 -18.57 -3.34
CA MET A 406 2.69 -17.26 -2.89
C MET A 406 3.41 -16.77 -1.63
N GLY A 407 3.91 -17.67 -0.77
CA GLY A 407 4.74 -17.34 0.38
C GLY A 407 6.09 -16.72 0.00
N GLU A 408 6.77 -17.30 -1.00
CA GLU A 408 8.01 -16.75 -1.57
C GLU A 408 7.77 -15.37 -2.19
N ALA A 409 6.74 -15.25 -3.04
CA ALA A 409 6.37 -13.96 -3.62
C ALA A 409 6.02 -12.92 -2.54
N ASN A 410 5.27 -13.32 -1.50
CA ASN A 410 4.89 -12.47 -0.38
C ASN A 410 6.10 -11.99 0.44
N THR A 411 7.23 -12.69 0.41
CA THR A 411 8.48 -12.23 1.03
C THR A 411 9.03 -11.00 0.30
N PHE A 412 9.05 -11.02 -1.04
CA PHE A 412 9.38 -9.83 -1.84
C PHE A 412 8.41 -8.67 -1.60
N ARG A 413 7.11 -8.97 -1.47
CA ARG A 413 6.11 -7.94 -1.11
C ARG A 413 6.48 -7.24 0.20
N GLY A 414 6.89 -7.98 1.23
CA GLY A 414 7.34 -7.42 2.51
C GLY A 414 8.54 -6.48 2.35
N ILE A 415 9.51 -6.84 1.51
CA ILE A 415 10.68 -6.01 1.19
C ILE A 415 10.25 -4.70 0.51
N PHE A 416 9.42 -4.79 -0.53
CA PHE A 416 8.91 -3.59 -1.21
C PHE A 416 8.06 -2.72 -0.28
N PHE A 417 7.34 -3.31 0.66
CA PHE A 417 6.62 -2.56 1.69
C PHE A 417 7.61 -1.79 2.58
N VAL A 418 8.60 -2.44 3.21
CA VAL A 418 9.53 -1.70 4.08
C VAL A 418 10.29 -0.59 3.33
N MET A 419 10.65 -0.82 2.07
CA MET A 419 11.24 0.21 1.20
C MET A 419 10.27 1.36 0.90
N THR A 420 9.00 1.05 0.66
CA THR A 420 7.95 2.06 0.48
C THR A 420 7.88 2.96 1.72
N PHE A 421 7.83 2.39 2.92
CA PHE A 421 7.68 3.17 4.15
C PHE A 421 8.87 4.07 4.41
N PHE A 422 10.09 3.55 4.24
CA PHE A 422 11.29 4.36 4.34
C PHE A 422 11.25 5.53 3.35
N THR A 423 10.96 5.25 2.07
CA THR A 423 10.96 6.29 1.04
C THR A 423 9.81 7.29 1.16
N ILE A 424 8.63 6.87 1.65
CA ILE A 424 7.57 7.81 2.07
C ILE A 424 8.11 8.76 3.14
N GLY A 425 8.76 8.24 4.18
CA GLY A 425 9.36 9.06 5.23
C GLY A 425 10.38 10.07 4.67
N VAL A 426 11.27 9.63 3.77
CA VAL A 426 12.28 10.50 3.15
C VAL A 426 11.65 11.63 2.32
N MET A 427 10.56 11.37 1.60
CA MET A 427 9.87 12.41 0.82
C MET A 427 9.08 13.40 1.69
N SER A 428 8.78 13.04 2.93
CA SER A 428 7.92 13.80 3.83
C SER A 428 8.69 14.95 4.51
N ASN A 429 9.03 16.00 3.75
CA ASN A 429 9.75 17.16 4.27
C ASN A 429 8.79 18.26 4.76
N PHE A 430 8.47 18.26 6.06
CA PHE A 430 7.47 19.16 6.67
C PHE A 430 7.74 20.66 6.47
N ARG A 431 9.00 21.05 6.35
CA ARG A 431 9.39 22.45 6.10
C ARG A 431 8.94 22.91 4.71
N LYS A 432 9.21 22.11 3.68
CA LYS A 432 8.70 22.38 2.31
C LYS A 432 7.17 22.39 2.28
N LEU A 433 6.51 21.53 3.06
CA LEU A 433 5.04 21.48 3.13
C LEU A 433 4.44 22.79 3.63
N TRP A 434 5.16 23.52 4.50
CA TRP A 434 4.72 24.81 5.02
C TRP A 434 5.05 25.99 4.07
N GLU A 435 6.11 25.86 3.29
CA GLU A 435 6.58 26.89 2.34
C GLU A 435 5.72 27.00 1.07
N GLU A 436 4.95 25.97 0.70
CA GLU A 436 4.12 25.97 -0.53
C GLU A 436 2.93 26.97 -0.51
N GLY A 437 2.67 27.68 0.60
CA GLY A 437 1.73 28.82 0.60
C GLY A 437 0.25 28.45 0.33
N ILE A 438 -0.15 27.21 0.63
CA ILE A 438 -1.43 26.64 0.19
C ILE A 438 -2.57 26.79 1.24
N GLY A 439 -2.56 27.85 2.05
CA GLY A 439 -3.43 27.95 3.25
C GLY A 439 -4.91 27.67 2.99
N ARG A 440 -5.45 28.13 1.85
CA ARG A 440 -6.87 27.92 1.51
C ARG A 440 -7.19 26.50 1.02
N LEU A 441 -6.34 25.85 0.22
CA LEU A 441 -6.58 24.46 -0.19
C LEU A 441 -6.31 23.52 0.98
N ALA A 442 -5.27 23.80 1.77
CA ALA A 442 -4.98 23.07 3.00
C ALA A 442 -6.15 23.14 3.99
N ALA A 443 -6.80 24.29 4.13
CA ALA A 443 -7.99 24.43 4.97
C ALA A 443 -9.17 23.59 4.47
N VAL A 444 -9.45 23.58 3.16
CA VAL A 444 -10.48 22.68 2.60
C VAL A 444 -10.13 21.23 2.85
N TYR A 445 -8.87 20.86 2.57
CA TYR A 445 -8.41 19.50 2.74
C TYR A 445 -8.56 19.05 4.19
N LEU A 446 -8.08 19.86 5.14
CA LEU A 446 -8.15 19.56 6.57
C LEU A 446 -9.60 19.44 7.03
N LEU A 447 -10.45 20.40 6.67
CA LEU A 447 -11.88 20.38 7.04
C LEU A 447 -12.60 19.17 6.45
N CYS A 448 -12.41 18.90 5.16
CA CYS A 448 -13.09 17.80 4.48
C CYS A 448 -12.54 16.44 4.91
N LEU A 449 -11.24 16.31 5.10
CA LEU A 449 -10.64 15.05 5.52
C LEU A 449 -11.01 14.74 6.98
N PHE A 450 -10.57 15.58 7.92
CA PHE A 450 -10.71 15.34 9.36
C PHE A 450 -12.11 15.64 9.89
N GLY A 451 -12.86 16.54 9.25
CA GLY A 451 -14.22 16.85 9.65
C GLY A 451 -15.27 15.93 9.03
N PHE A 452 -14.94 15.17 7.97
CA PHE A 452 -15.95 14.44 7.21
C PHE A 452 -15.48 13.07 6.69
N VAL A 453 -14.49 13.02 5.80
CA VAL A 453 -14.11 11.77 5.11
C VAL A 453 -13.68 10.68 6.09
N ILE A 454 -12.87 11.02 7.10
CA ILE A 454 -12.42 10.07 8.12
C ILE A 454 -13.62 9.45 8.84
N TRP A 455 -14.61 10.25 9.23
CA TRP A 455 -15.77 9.80 10.00
C TRP A 455 -16.77 9.02 9.16
N VAL A 456 -17.09 9.51 7.97
CA VAL A 456 -18.00 8.80 7.07
C VAL A 456 -17.37 7.50 6.59
N GLY A 457 -16.04 7.47 6.37
CA GLY A 457 -15.32 6.22 6.11
C GLY A 457 -15.40 5.23 7.25
N LEU A 458 -15.35 5.70 8.49
CA LEU A 458 -15.55 4.84 9.65
C LEU A 458 -16.98 4.27 9.68
N VAL A 459 -17.99 5.12 9.48
CA VAL A 459 -19.40 4.70 9.46
C VAL A 459 -19.66 3.66 8.37
N ILE A 460 -19.20 3.92 7.14
CA ILE A 460 -19.31 2.98 6.02
C ILE A 460 -18.57 1.67 6.35
N SER A 461 -17.38 1.75 6.95
CA SER A 461 -16.65 0.56 7.38
C SER A 461 -17.45 -0.27 8.40
N PHE A 462 -18.15 0.37 9.34
CA PHE A 462 -19.01 -0.33 10.29
C PHE A 462 -20.24 -0.96 9.61
N ILE A 463 -20.90 -0.24 8.70
CA ILE A 463 -22.07 -0.75 7.97
C ILE A 463 -21.72 -2.04 7.22
N PHE A 464 -20.56 -2.05 6.56
CA PHE A 464 -20.20 -3.18 5.70
C PHE A 464 -19.34 -4.24 6.37
N PHE A 465 -18.54 -3.93 7.38
CA PHE A 465 -17.56 -4.85 7.97
C PHE A 465 -17.77 -5.09 9.47
N GLY A 466 -18.75 -4.44 10.11
CA GLY A 466 -19.05 -4.63 11.52
C GLY A 466 -19.35 -6.10 11.86
N GLY A 467 -18.76 -6.57 12.96
CA GLY A 467 -18.87 -7.95 13.44
C GLY A 467 -18.07 -8.98 12.64
N VAL A 468 -17.36 -8.58 11.57
CA VAL A 468 -16.50 -9.50 10.81
C VAL A 468 -15.10 -9.52 11.42
N ASN A 469 -14.65 -10.72 11.77
CA ASN A 469 -13.32 -10.95 12.29
C ASN A 469 -12.47 -11.77 11.31
N PRO A 470 -11.14 -11.55 11.28
CA PRO A 470 -10.23 -12.47 10.64
C PRO A 470 -10.39 -13.89 11.21
N PRO A 471 -10.17 -14.94 10.41
CA PRO A 471 -10.09 -16.31 10.92
C PRO A 471 -9.03 -16.41 12.03
N LEU A 472 -9.27 -17.27 13.01
CA LEU A 472 -8.23 -17.63 13.98
C LEU A 472 -7.24 -18.61 13.32
N VAL A 473 -5.96 -18.49 13.66
CA VAL A 473 -4.94 -19.49 13.31
C VAL A 473 -5.33 -20.79 14.00
N ALA A 474 -5.57 -21.85 13.22
CA ALA A 474 -5.76 -23.18 13.78
C ALA A 474 -4.44 -23.61 14.45
N GLY A 475 -4.53 -24.01 15.72
CA GLY A 475 -3.40 -24.53 16.50
C GLY A 475 -2.89 -25.85 15.97
#